data_AF-A0A9W7AZ99-F1
#
_entry.id   AF-A0A9W7AZ99-F1
#
_cell.length_a   1.000
_cell.length_b   1.000
_cell.length_c   1.000
_cell.angle_alpha   90.00
_cell.angle_beta   90.00
_cell.angle_gamma   90.00
#
_symmetry.space_group_name_H-M   'P 1'
#
loop_
_entity.id
_entity.type
_entity.pdbx_description
1 polymer ?
#
loop_
_entity_poly.entity_id
_entity_poly.type
_entity_poly.pdbx_seq_one_letter_code
_entity_poly.pdbx_strand_id
1 'polypeptide(L)'
;MAFTIDDWSQDFKSVSSTVSQLLSTPLPLPPTSLPNCTRAISRLRLRLTEVQTSPENFAITPPELAKFNVMLNNLEGQFESLKSYSSKPIVGSGGGGGDKSQNAYMQTTQTVMEAQDDMLDELGSGISRLHDQAQMINDESNLHVKLLDDMEGGVEAATMGLRAEAKHAEKIREQSSVCKLYIVIAGLTGLLVFLLVMGFSH
;
A
#
# COMPACT_ATOMS: atom_id res chain seq x y z
N MET A 1 -0.12 -3.78 -21.41
CA MET A 1 0.66 -3.01 -20.41
C MET A 1 0.08 -3.38 -19.06
N ALA A 2 0.90 -3.87 -18.14
CA ALA A 2 0.45 -4.16 -16.79
C ALA A 2 0.15 -2.82 -16.10
N PHE A 3 -1.03 -2.72 -15.49
CA PHE A 3 -1.44 -1.55 -14.71
C PHE A 3 -0.57 -1.44 -13.45
N THR A 4 -0.09 -0.24 -13.11
CA THR A 4 0.80 -0.04 -11.96
C THR A 4 0.10 0.67 -10.80
N ILE A 5 0.65 0.55 -9.58
CA ILE A 5 0.19 1.35 -8.43
C ILE A 5 0.33 2.84 -8.72
N ASP A 6 1.39 3.25 -9.40
CA ASP A 6 1.60 4.65 -9.76
C ASP A 6 0.46 5.18 -10.63
N ASP A 7 -0.05 4.38 -11.56
CA ASP A 7 -1.20 4.73 -12.39
C ASP A 7 -2.48 4.91 -11.54
N TRP A 8 -2.71 4.02 -10.57
CA TRP A 8 -3.86 4.14 -9.65
C TRP A 8 -3.76 5.39 -8.78
N SER A 9 -2.59 5.63 -8.21
CA SER A 9 -2.27 6.76 -7.34
C SER A 9 -2.44 8.09 -8.08
N GLN A 10 -1.96 8.18 -9.32
CA GLN A 10 -2.17 9.36 -10.17
C GLN A 10 -3.64 9.60 -10.47
N ASP A 11 -4.39 8.56 -10.83
CA ASP A 11 -5.83 8.67 -11.05
C ASP A 11 -6.55 9.12 -9.78
N PHE A 12 -6.21 8.56 -8.62
CA PHE A 12 -6.77 8.96 -7.33
C PHE A 12 -6.47 10.44 -7.01
N LYS A 13 -5.23 10.91 -7.24
CA LYS A 13 -4.84 12.32 -7.07
C LYS A 13 -5.67 13.24 -7.96
N SER A 14 -5.88 12.86 -9.22
CA SER A 14 -6.70 13.65 -10.15
C SER A 14 -8.15 13.78 -9.67
N VAL A 15 -8.72 12.69 -9.15
CA VAL A 15 -10.10 12.65 -8.66
C VAL A 15 -10.24 13.43 -7.36
N SER A 16 -9.37 13.18 -6.37
CA SER A 16 -9.38 13.91 -5.11
C SER A 16 -9.19 15.41 -5.30
N SER A 17 -8.27 15.83 -6.19
CA SER A 17 -8.11 17.25 -6.55
C SER A 17 -9.36 17.82 -7.20
N THR A 18 -10.00 17.08 -8.11
CA THR A 18 -11.26 17.51 -8.74
C THR A 18 -12.35 17.69 -7.69
N VAL A 19 -12.50 16.74 -6.76
CA VAL A 19 -13.46 16.84 -5.66
C VAL A 19 -13.14 18.05 -4.77
N SER A 20 -11.86 18.27 -4.44
CA SER A 20 -11.39 19.45 -3.69
C SER A 20 -11.81 20.76 -4.38
N GLN A 21 -11.59 20.86 -5.69
CA GLN A 21 -11.94 22.04 -6.47
C GLN A 21 -13.44 22.29 -6.47
N LEU A 22 -14.25 21.22 -6.53
CA LEU A 22 -15.71 21.35 -6.47
C LEU A 22 -16.18 21.81 -5.09
N LEU A 23 -15.52 21.41 -4.01
CA LEU A 23 -15.81 21.94 -2.67
C LEU A 23 -15.48 23.42 -2.56
N SER A 24 -14.36 23.85 -3.13
CA SER A 24 -13.95 25.26 -3.10
C SER A 24 -14.72 26.15 -4.08
N THR A 25 -15.59 25.57 -4.93
CA THR A 25 -16.36 26.33 -5.91
C THR A 25 -17.64 26.88 -5.26
N PRO A 26 -17.86 28.21 -5.28
CA PRO A 26 -19.12 28.78 -4.80
C PRO A 26 -20.32 28.22 -5.56
N LEU A 27 -21.39 27.84 -4.86
CA LEU A 27 -22.62 27.34 -5.48
C LEU A 27 -23.22 28.37 -6.45
N PRO A 28 -23.85 27.92 -7.56
CA PRO A 28 -24.26 26.55 -7.87
C PRO A 28 -23.25 25.77 -8.70
N LEU A 29 -23.06 24.49 -8.35
CA LEU A 29 -22.20 23.59 -9.10
C LEU A 29 -22.77 23.29 -10.50
N PRO A 30 -21.91 23.15 -11.53
CA PRO A 30 -22.36 22.75 -12.85
C PRO A 30 -22.94 21.32 -12.82
N PRO A 31 -24.05 21.03 -13.52
CA PRO A 31 -24.77 19.75 -13.42
C PRO A 31 -23.97 18.53 -13.87
N THR A 32 -22.84 18.73 -14.54
CA THR A 32 -21.96 17.69 -15.07
C THR A 32 -20.84 17.27 -14.11
N SER A 33 -20.55 18.05 -13.05
CA SER A 33 -19.41 17.79 -12.18
C SER A 33 -19.60 16.56 -11.27
N LEU A 34 -20.77 16.46 -10.64
CA LEU A 34 -21.19 15.32 -9.81
C LEU A 34 -21.12 13.98 -10.58
N PRO A 35 -21.80 13.80 -11.73
CA PRO A 35 -21.77 12.52 -12.44
C PRO A 35 -20.39 12.15 -12.99
N ASN A 36 -19.57 13.14 -13.36
CA ASN A 36 -18.19 12.90 -13.78
C ASN A 36 -17.32 12.37 -12.63
N CYS A 37 -17.44 12.95 -11.44
CA CYS A 37 -16.75 12.46 -10.24
C CYS A 37 -17.24 11.06 -9.87
N THR A 38 -18.55 10.81 -9.88
CA THR A 38 -19.09 9.47 -9.59
C THR A 38 -18.49 8.40 -10.51
N ARG A 39 -18.45 8.67 -11.82
CA ARG A 39 -17.82 7.75 -12.79
C ARG A 39 -16.33 7.54 -12.52
N ALA A 40 -15.62 8.57 -12.10
CA ALA A 40 -14.20 8.46 -11.80
C ALA A 40 -13.95 7.61 -10.54
N ILE A 41 -14.73 7.79 -9.48
CA ILE A 41 -14.68 6.98 -8.26
C ILE A 41 -15.00 5.51 -8.56
N SER A 42 -16.04 5.25 -9.37
CA SER A 42 -16.39 3.88 -9.77
C SER A 42 -15.28 3.19 -10.56
N ARG A 43 -14.57 3.93 -11.44
CA ARG A 43 -13.42 3.41 -12.18
C ARG A 43 -12.28 3.01 -11.25
N LEU A 44 -11.96 3.84 -10.25
CA LEU A 44 -10.93 3.52 -9.25
C LEU A 44 -11.28 2.27 -8.45
N ARG A 45 -12.55 2.10 -8.09
CA ARG A 45 -13.04 0.94 -7.32
C ARG A 45 -13.02 -0.35 -8.12
N LEU A 46 -13.41 -0.29 -9.40
CA LEU A 46 -13.30 -1.43 -10.32
C LEU A 46 -11.85 -1.89 -10.47
N ARG A 47 -10.93 -0.95 -10.67
CA ARG A 47 -9.49 -1.27 -10.79
C ARG A 47 -8.90 -1.85 -9.51
N LEU A 48 -9.28 -1.33 -8.35
CA LEU A 48 -8.86 -1.90 -7.07
C LEU A 48 -9.34 -3.36 -6.93
N THR A 49 -10.57 -3.64 -7.35
CA THR A 49 -11.15 -4.98 -7.32
C THR A 49 -10.41 -5.93 -8.27
N GLU A 50 -10.05 -5.44 -9.46
CA GLU A 50 -9.28 -6.20 -10.46
C GLU A 50 -7.90 -6.59 -9.91
N VAL A 51 -7.20 -5.65 -9.29
CA VAL A 51 -5.93 -5.89 -8.60
C VAL A 51 -6.08 -6.91 -7.46
N GLN A 52 -7.15 -6.81 -6.68
CA GLN A 52 -7.44 -7.75 -5.59
C GLN A 52 -7.64 -9.18 -6.11
N THR A 53 -8.25 -9.34 -7.28
CA THR A 53 -8.52 -10.65 -7.89
C THR A 53 -7.31 -11.25 -8.60
N SER A 54 -6.27 -10.47 -8.89
CA SER A 54 -5.09 -10.96 -9.63
C SER A 54 -3.76 -10.44 -9.04
N PRO A 55 -3.47 -10.73 -7.76
CA PRO A 55 -2.30 -10.17 -7.07
C PRO A 55 -0.94 -10.59 -7.67
N GLU A 56 -0.87 -11.74 -8.36
CA GLU A 56 0.36 -12.28 -8.93
C GLU A 56 0.97 -11.40 -10.03
N ASN A 57 0.16 -10.57 -10.69
CA ASN A 57 0.62 -9.72 -11.79
C ASN A 57 1.12 -8.34 -11.34
N PHE A 58 0.90 -7.95 -10.08
CA PHE A 58 1.07 -6.56 -9.69
C PHE A 58 2.19 -6.28 -8.69
N ALA A 59 2.85 -7.32 -8.15
CA ALA A 59 3.88 -7.17 -7.11
C ALA A 59 3.42 -6.30 -5.91
N ILE A 60 2.11 -6.33 -5.61
CA ILE A 60 1.49 -5.47 -4.59
C ILE A 60 1.45 -6.19 -3.26
N THR A 61 1.79 -5.48 -2.20
CA THR A 61 1.69 -6.03 -0.86
C THR A 61 0.22 -5.98 -0.38
N PRO A 62 -0.33 -7.07 0.19
CA PRO A 62 -1.66 -7.09 0.80
C PRO A 62 -1.99 -5.89 1.74
N PRO A 63 -1.06 -5.36 2.56
CA PRO A 63 -1.33 -4.19 3.38
C PRO A 63 -1.59 -2.90 2.59
N GLU A 64 -0.97 -2.69 1.42
CA GLU A 64 -1.23 -1.51 0.57
C GLU A 64 -2.66 -1.52 0.04
N LEU A 65 -3.16 -2.70 -0.33
CA LEU A 65 -4.54 -2.88 -0.80
C LEU A 65 -5.58 -2.51 0.26
N ALA A 66 -5.29 -2.81 1.53
CA ALA A 66 -6.14 -2.42 2.66
C ALA A 66 -6.14 -0.90 2.85
N LYS A 67 -4.98 -0.25 2.75
CA LYS A 67 -4.85 1.22 2.85
C LYS A 67 -5.64 1.91 1.73
N PHE A 68 -5.55 1.43 0.50
CA PHE A 68 -6.32 1.97 -0.63
C PHE A 68 -7.82 1.83 -0.45
N ASN A 69 -8.30 0.71 0.10
CA ASN A 69 -9.71 0.54 0.46
C ASN A 69 -10.18 1.59 1.47
N VAL A 70 -9.39 1.83 2.54
CA VAL A 70 -9.73 2.84 3.56
C VAL A 70 -9.81 4.24 2.94
N MET A 71 -8.85 4.57 2.08
CA MET A 71 -8.79 5.87 1.41
C MET A 71 -9.97 6.09 0.45
N LEU A 72 -10.32 5.07 -0.34
CA LEU A 72 -11.44 5.13 -1.27
C LEU A 72 -12.78 5.25 -0.51
N ASN A 73 -12.96 4.50 0.57
CA ASN A 73 -14.15 4.61 1.42
C ASN A 73 -14.28 6.00 2.05
N ASN A 74 -13.17 6.61 2.46
CA ASN A 74 -13.19 7.96 3.00
C ASN A 74 -13.59 8.99 1.92
N LEU A 75 -12.97 8.91 0.74
CA LEU A 75 -13.32 9.77 -0.40
C LEU A 75 -14.80 9.61 -0.78
N GLU A 76 -15.31 8.38 -0.82
CA GLU A 76 -16.71 8.08 -1.12
C GLU A 76 -17.66 8.69 -0.07
N GLY A 77 -17.31 8.61 1.23
CA GLY A 77 -18.06 9.27 2.29
C GLY A 77 -18.08 10.79 2.16
N GLN A 78 -16.96 11.39 1.76
CA GLN A 78 -16.89 12.84 1.53
C GLN A 78 -17.69 13.27 0.30
N PHE A 79 -17.62 12.48 -0.77
CA PHE A 79 -18.38 12.73 -1.99
C PHE A 79 -19.90 12.59 -1.78
N GLU A 80 -20.36 11.58 -1.04
CA GLU A 80 -21.78 11.45 -0.69
C GLU A 80 -22.25 12.59 0.23
N SER A 81 -21.38 13.09 1.12
CA SER A 81 -21.69 14.29 1.92
C SER A 81 -21.91 15.50 1.02
N LEU A 82 -21.04 15.73 0.03
CA LEU A 82 -21.19 16.79 -0.97
C LEU A 82 -22.45 16.63 -1.82
N LYS A 83 -22.76 15.41 -2.25
CA LYS A 83 -23.96 15.12 -3.04
C LYS A 83 -25.24 15.35 -2.23
N SER A 84 -25.23 14.96 -0.96
CA SER A 84 -26.34 15.24 -0.03
C SER A 84 -26.53 16.73 0.17
N TYR A 85 -25.44 17.49 0.24
CA TYR A 85 -25.45 18.95 0.33
C TYR A 85 -26.05 19.58 -0.94
N SER A 86 -25.57 19.17 -2.12
CA SER A 86 -26.09 19.66 -3.42
C SER A 86 -27.54 19.26 -3.66
N SER A 87 -28.00 18.13 -3.12
CA SER A 87 -29.35 17.61 -3.33
C SER A 87 -30.34 18.07 -2.26
N LYS A 88 -29.89 18.68 -1.16
CA LYS A 88 -30.78 19.28 -0.16
C LYS A 88 -31.54 20.41 -0.86
N PRO A 89 -32.86 20.29 -1.05
CA PRO A 89 -33.63 21.40 -1.57
C PRO A 89 -33.49 22.54 -0.58
N ILE A 90 -33.06 23.71 -1.06
CA ILE A 90 -33.31 24.95 -0.35
C ILE A 90 -34.81 24.96 -0.11
N VAL A 91 -35.23 24.82 1.15
CA VAL A 91 -36.64 24.85 1.55
C VAL A 91 -37.19 26.19 1.10
N GLY A 92 -37.93 26.18 -0.01
CA GLY A 92 -38.45 27.40 -0.62
C GLY A 92 -39.12 27.24 -1.98
N SER A 93 -39.53 26.04 -2.40
CA SER A 93 -40.31 25.88 -3.64
C SER A 93 -41.38 24.80 -3.52
N GLY A 94 -42.34 25.05 -2.63
CA GLY A 94 -43.61 24.31 -2.56
C GLY A 94 -44.69 25.27 -2.06
N GLY A 95 -45.61 25.65 -2.95
CA GLY A 95 -46.64 26.66 -2.68
C GLY A 95 -47.63 26.28 -1.57
N GLY A 96 -48.10 27.29 -0.85
CA GLY A 96 -49.17 27.18 0.14
C GLY A 96 -49.20 28.43 1.03
N GLY A 97 -50.19 29.30 0.83
CA GLY A 97 -50.25 30.66 1.35
C GLY A 97 -50.24 30.81 2.88
N GLY A 98 -49.83 32.01 3.31
CA GLY A 98 -49.89 32.42 4.72
C GLY A 98 -49.02 33.64 4.99
N ASP A 99 -49.58 34.83 4.76
CA ASP A 99 -49.03 36.12 5.18
C ASP A 99 -48.72 36.11 6.69
N LYS A 100 -47.43 36.02 7.05
CA LYS A 100 -46.81 36.47 8.33
C LYS A 100 -45.36 36.00 8.58
N SER A 101 -44.75 35.21 7.69
CA SER A 101 -43.44 34.57 7.97
C SER A 101 -42.27 35.00 7.08
N GLN A 102 -42.28 36.21 6.53
CA GLN A 102 -41.20 36.68 5.63
C GLN A 102 -39.87 36.94 6.36
N ASN A 103 -39.91 37.46 7.60
CA ASN A 103 -38.69 37.69 8.39
C ASN A 103 -38.10 36.41 8.99
N ALA A 104 -38.94 35.45 9.38
CA ALA A 104 -38.48 34.15 9.88
C ALA A 104 -37.81 33.32 8.78
N TYR A 105 -38.26 33.47 7.53
CA TYR A 105 -37.64 32.81 6.37
C TYR A 105 -36.22 33.30 6.11
N MET A 106 -35.95 34.61 6.14
CA MET A 106 -34.58 35.12 5.94
C MET A 106 -33.62 34.65 7.04
N GLN A 107 -34.07 34.65 8.30
CA GLN A 107 -33.23 34.24 9.42
C GLN A 107 -32.94 32.72 9.43
N THR A 108 -33.91 31.92 8.96
CA THR A 108 -33.72 30.47 8.78
C THR A 108 -32.80 30.19 7.59
N THR A 109 -32.87 30.98 6.52
CA THR A 109 -32.01 30.78 5.34
C THR A 109 -30.55 31.13 5.66
N GLN A 110 -30.31 32.20 6.41
CA GLN A 110 -28.95 32.62 6.81
C GLN A 110 -28.27 31.58 7.70
N THR A 111 -28.96 31.08 8.72
CA THR A 111 -28.43 30.07 9.65
C THR A 111 -28.20 28.71 8.96
N VAL A 112 -29.04 28.37 7.98
CA VAL A 112 -28.86 27.18 7.16
C VAL A 112 -27.70 27.33 6.18
N MET A 113 -27.39 28.54 5.67
CA MET A 113 -26.20 28.80 4.85
C MET A 113 -24.90 28.79 5.68
N GLU A 114 -24.90 29.36 6.89
CA GLU A 114 -23.72 29.37 7.77
C GLU A 114 -23.34 27.94 8.21
N ALA A 115 -24.33 27.13 8.63
CA ALA A 115 -24.11 25.73 8.96
C ALA A 115 -23.66 24.88 7.75
N GLN A 116 -23.94 25.37 6.54
CA GLN A 116 -23.54 24.75 5.29
C GLN A 116 -22.07 25.06 4.95
N ASP A 117 -21.61 26.29 5.16
CA ASP A 117 -20.22 26.68 4.91
C ASP A 117 -19.26 26.00 5.91
N ASP A 118 -19.62 25.93 7.20
CA ASP A 118 -18.81 25.23 8.22
C ASP A 118 -18.57 23.74 7.85
N MET A 119 -19.59 23.09 7.27
CA MET A 119 -19.49 21.70 6.82
C MET A 119 -18.62 21.56 5.57
N LEU A 120 -18.62 22.54 4.66
CA LEU A 120 -17.76 22.55 3.47
C LEU A 120 -16.29 22.74 3.86
N ASP A 121 -16.01 23.56 4.88
CA ASP A 121 -14.66 23.74 5.41
C ASP A 121 -14.14 22.46 6.08
N GLU A 122 -14.99 21.78 6.86
CA GLU A 122 -14.62 20.48 7.44
C GLU A 122 -14.35 19.43 6.36
N LEU A 123 -15.19 19.38 5.31
CA LEU A 123 -15.00 18.49 4.16
C LEU A 123 -13.72 18.83 3.37
N GLY A 124 -13.42 20.12 3.20
CA GLY A 124 -12.21 20.59 2.54
C GLY A 124 -10.96 20.15 3.28
N SER A 125 -10.97 20.27 4.61
CA SER A 125 -9.88 19.80 5.46
C SER A 125 -9.71 18.27 5.44
N GLY A 126 -10.82 17.53 5.35
CA GLY A 126 -10.82 16.06 5.25
C GLY A 126 -10.21 15.56 3.95
N ILE A 127 -10.52 16.19 2.82
CA ILE A 127 -9.97 15.85 1.51
C ILE A 127 -8.48 16.23 1.41
N SER A 128 -8.06 17.37 1.97
CA SER A 128 -6.62 17.72 2.01
C SER A 128 -5.81 16.65 2.74
N ARG A 129 -6.33 16.15 3.86
CA ARG A 129 -5.70 15.04 4.60
C ARG A 129 -5.64 13.75 3.79
N LEU A 130 -6.69 13.44 3.02
CA LEU A 130 -6.67 12.29 2.12
C LEU A 130 -5.65 12.43 1.01
N HIS A 131 -5.52 13.62 0.42
CA HIS A 131 -4.52 13.93 -0.59
C HIS A 131 -3.10 13.69 -0.05
N ASP A 132 -2.81 14.21 1.15
CA ASP A 132 -1.50 14.05 1.77
C ASP A 132 -1.21 12.58 2.13
N GLN A 133 -2.23 11.84 2.59
CA GLN A 133 -2.12 10.39 2.82
C GLN A 133 -1.85 9.62 1.53
N ALA A 134 -2.46 10.00 0.40
CA ALA A 134 -2.23 9.37 -0.90
C ALA A 134 -0.78 9.58 -1.38
N GLN A 135 -0.22 10.76 -1.12
CA GLN A 135 1.18 11.04 -1.43
C GLN A 135 2.13 10.18 -0.60
N MET A 136 1.92 10.09 0.72
CA MET A 136 2.78 9.27 1.59
C MET A 136 2.77 7.79 1.21
N ILE A 137 1.61 7.23 0.82
CA ILE A 137 1.52 5.83 0.38
C ILE A 137 2.28 5.61 -0.93
N ASN A 138 2.25 6.58 -1.84
CA ASN A 138 3.00 6.50 -3.09
C ASN A 138 4.51 6.42 -2.86
N ASP A 139 5.00 7.21 -1.90
CA ASP A 139 6.41 7.23 -1.54
C ASP A 139 6.81 5.93 -0.80
N GLU A 140 5.93 5.38 0.04
CA GLU A 140 6.11 4.09 0.70
C GLU A 140 6.14 2.91 -0.30
N SER A 141 5.26 2.90 -1.29
CA SER A 141 5.23 1.84 -2.31
C SER A 141 6.51 1.84 -3.16
N ASN A 142 7.01 3.03 -3.54
CA ASN A 142 8.31 3.16 -4.21
C ASN A 142 9.48 2.68 -3.34
N LEU A 143 9.42 2.93 -2.03
CA LEU A 143 10.39 2.39 -1.09
C LEU A 143 10.31 0.85 -0.99
N HIS A 144 9.11 0.27 -0.97
CA HIS A 144 8.93 -1.19 -0.95
C HIS A 144 9.47 -1.86 -2.21
N VAL A 145 9.30 -1.28 -3.40
CA VAL A 145 9.90 -1.81 -4.63
C VAL A 145 11.43 -1.86 -4.53
N LYS A 146 12.04 -0.79 -4.01
CA LYS A 146 13.49 -0.75 -3.80
C LYS A 146 13.97 -1.77 -2.76
N LEU A 147 13.22 -1.95 -1.67
CA LEU A 147 13.55 -2.94 -0.64
C LEU A 147 13.39 -4.38 -1.15
N LEU A 148 12.43 -4.64 -2.04
CA LEU A 148 12.29 -5.96 -2.69
C LEU A 148 13.47 -6.26 -3.61
N ASP A 149 13.94 -5.29 -4.40
CA ASP A 149 15.13 -5.41 -5.25
C ASP A 149 16.40 -5.67 -4.43
N ASP A 150 16.59 -4.93 -3.32
CA ASP A 150 17.70 -5.15 -2.39
C ASP A 150 17.63 -6.53 -1.69
N MET A 151 16.43 -7.03 -1.37
CA MET A 151 16.25 -8.38 -0.81
C MET A 151 16.55 -9.47 -1.83
N GLU A 152 16.16 -9.32 -3.09
CA GLU A 152 16.48 -10.26 -4.17
C GLU A 152 18.00 -10.40 -4.33
N GLY A 153 18.73 -9.28 -4.38
CA GLY A 153 20.19 -9.28 -4.39
C GLY A 153 20.82 -9.91 -3.13
N GLY A 154 20.23 -9.67 -1.96
CA GLY A 154 20.66 -10.28 -0.69
C GLY A 154 20.48 -11.81 -0.65
N VAL A 155 19.38 -12.33 -1.21
CA VAL A 155 19.11 -13.77 -1.29
C VAL A 155 20.06 -14.46 -2.27
N GLU A 156 20.36 -13.84 -3.41
CA GLU A 156 21.35 -14.36 -4.35
C GLU A 156 22.75 -14.41 -3.71
N ALA A 157 23.16 -13.35 -3.02
CA ALA A 157 24.43 -13.29 -2.31
C ALA A 157 24.51 -14.34 -1.18
N ALA A 158 23.44 -14.51 -0.40
CA ALA A 158 23.35 -15.53 0.63
C ALA A 158 23.40 -16.94 0.05
N THR A 159 22.72 -17.18 -1.07
CA THR A 159 22.75 -18.47 -1.77
C THR A 159 24.14 -18.79 -2.33
N MET A 160 24.84 -17.77 -2.85
CA MET A 160 26.22 -17.91 -3.33
C MET A 160 27.19 -18.19 -2.18
N GLY A 161 27.04 -17.50 -1.05
CA GLY A 161 27.80 -17.74 0.18
C GLY A 161 27.57 -19.16 0.72
N LEU A 162 26.30 -19.59 0.79
CA LEU A 162 25.93 -20.93 1.27
C LEU A 162 26.49 -22.03 0.36
N ARG A 163 26.47 -21.84 -0.97
CA ARG A 163 27.10 -22.79 -1.92
C ARG A 163 28.63 -22.84 -1.76
N ALA A 164 29.27 -21.69 -1.55
CA ALA A 164 30.71 -21.63 -1.31
C ALA A 164 31.10 -22.34 -0.02
N GLU A 165 30.33 -22.14 1.04
CA GLU A 165 30.54 -22.76 2.35
C GLU A 165 30.22 -24.26 2.34
N ALA A 166 29.15 -24.67 1.66
CA ALA A 166 28.84 -26.09 1.42
C ALA A 166 29.98 -26.81 0.66
N LYS A 167 30.56 -26.16 -0.36
CA LYS A 167 31.72 -26.70 -1.11
C LYS A 167 32.97 -26.77 -0.24
N HIS A 168 33.15 -25.85 0.71
CA HIS A 168 34.23 -25.90 1.68
C HIS A 168 34.03 -27.02 2.71
N ALA A 169 32.81 -27.20 3.20
CA ALA A 169 32.45 -28.29 4.11
C ALA A 169 32.64 -29.67 3.46
N GLU A 170 32.29 -29.81 2.18
CA GLU A 170 32.51 -31.05 1.41
C GLU A 170 34.00 -31.38 1.27
N LYS A 171 34.84 -30.39 0.93
CA LYS A 171 36.31 -30.58 0.87
C LYS A 171 36.93 -30.95 2.22
N ILE A 172 36.46 -30.34 3.32
CA ILE A 172 36.93 -30.68 4.67
C ILE A 172 36.52 -32.12 5.03
N ARG A 173 35.33 -32.57 4.62
CA ARG A 173 34.87 -33.94 4.84
C ARG A 173 35.74 -34.96 4.11
N GLU A 174 36.15 -34.68 2.88
CA GLU A 174 37.06 -35.56 2.12
C GLU A 174 38.45 -35.64 2.78
N GLN A 175 39.01 -34.51 3.21
CA GLN A 175 40.33 -34.48 3.87
C GLN A 175 40.34 -35.17 5.25
N SER A 176 39.22 -35.17 5.98
CA SER A 176 39.09 -35.86 7.27
C SER A 176 39.20 -37.39 7.15
N SER A 177 38.72 -37.97 6.04
CA SER A 177 38.81 -39.42 5.80
C SER A 177 40.25 -39.88 5.59
N VAL A 178 41.03 -39.13 4.79
CA VAL A 178 42.44 -39.46 4.51
C VAL A 178 43.29 -39.29 5.77
N CYS A 179 43.01 -38.26 6.58
CA CYS A 179 43.75 -38.02 7.83
C CYS A 179 43.54 -39.15 8.86
N LYS A 180 42.29 -39.63 9.02
CA LYS A 180 42.00 -40.81 9.86
C LYS A 180 42.74 -42.06 9.38
N LEU A 181 42.80 -42.29 8.07
CA LEU A 181 43.51 -43.43 7.48
C LEU A 181 45.02 -43.37 7.75
N TYR A 182 45.65 -42.19 7.61
CA TYR A 182 47.07 -42.01 7.92
C TYR A 182 47.40 -42.23 9.41
N ILE A 183 46.55 -41.77 10.33
CA ILE A 183 46.73 -41.99 11.78
C ILE A 183 46.69 -43.49 12.11
N VAL A 184 45.76 -44.24 11.51
CA VAL A 184 45.64 -45.69 11.73
C VAL A 184 46.88 -46.43 11.21
N ILE A 185 47.35 -46.10 10.00
CA ILE A 185 48.56 -46.68 9.42
C ILE A 185 49.80 -46.38 10.29
N ALA A 186 49.94 -45.15 10.78
CA ALA A 186 51.04 -44.77 11.66
C ALA A 186 51.02 -45.56 12.98
N GLY A 187 49.84 -45.75 13.59
CA GLY A 187 49.68 -46.54 14.81
C GLY A 187 50.03 -48.03 14.62
N LEU A 188 49.54 -48.64 13.54
CA LEU A 188 49.88 -50.04 13.18
C LEU A 188 51.38 -50.22 12.95
N THR A 189 52.02 -49.27 12.26
CA THR A 189 53.47 -49.31 12.00
C THR A 189 54.27 -49.18 13.30
N GLY A 190 53.87 -48.26 14.19
CA GLY A 190 54.51 -48.09 15.49
C GLY A 190 54.36 -49.33 16.38
N LEU A 191 53.18 -49.95 16.40
CA LEU A 191 52.92 -51.18 17.15
C LEU A 191 53.74 -52.36 16.60
N LEU A 192 53.87 -52.47 15.28
CA LEU A 192 54.71 -53.48 14.63
C LEU A 192 56.19 -53.30 15.04
N VAL A 193 56.71 -52.07 14.96
CA VAL A 193 58.09 -51.77 15.39
C VAL A 193 58.27 -52.06 16.88
N PHE A 194 57.29 -51.72 17.72
CA PHE A 194 57.32 -52.00 19.16
C PHE A 194 57.39 -53.51 19.44
N LEU A 195 56.54 -54.31 18.77
CA LEU A 195 56.58 -55.78 18.87
C LEU A 195 57.90 -56.36 18.38
N LEU A 196 58.47 -55.80 17.31
CA LEU A 196 59.75 -56.22 16.77
C LEU A 196 60.87 -55.96 17.78
N VAL A 197 60.95 -54.76 18.35
CA VAL A 197 61.97 -54.42 19.37
C VAL A 197 61.80 -55.28 20.61
N MET A 198 60.57 -55.50 21.10
CA MET A 198 60.33 -56.34 22.26
C MET A 198 60.65 -57.81 21.98
N GLY A 199 60.31 -58.31 20.79
CA GLY A 199 60.59 -59.68 20.36
C GLY A 199 62.07 -59.96 20.08
N PHE A 200 62.84 -58.97 19.63
CA PHE A 200 64.31 -59.08 19.53
C PHE A 200 65.02 -58.88 20.87
N SER A 201 64.35 -58.30 21.86
CA SER A 201 64.89 -58.05 23.20
C SER A 201 64.65 -59.20 24.19
N HIS A 202 64.10 -60.33 23.74
CA HIS A 202 63.94 -61.58 24.49
C HIS A 202 64.62 -62.73 23.73
#